data_AF-A0A357XRF8-F1
#
_entry.id   AF-A0A357XRF8-F1
#
_cell.length_a   1.000
_cell.length_b   1.000
_cell.length_c   1.000
_cell.angle_alpha   90.00
_cell.angle_beta   90.00
_cell.angle_gamma   90.00
#
_symmetry.space_group_name_H-M   'P 1'
#
loop_
_entity.id
_entity.type
_entity.pdbx_description
1 polymer ?
#
loop_
_entity_poly.entity_id
_entity_poly.type
_entity_poly.pdbx_seq_one_letter_code
_entity_poly.pdbx_strand_id
1 'polypeptide(L)'
;MATNPLNMKPTELIRLMNRAGFGTVLNESRLKTHRLGDINTADGKGVDLLKYAGWLTLEYFSMDDGSEAYLKRLKKQTERNAEAVRAAQDIGHLPEVAEPERKEAAIQSFRTFCETYFGEVFYLPWSPDHLHVIKKIERAVNRGGLFAMAMPRGSGKTVLCQTAVVWAALKGAAPFVCLIAASAERGKDLLENIKTWLETNPLLQQDFPEVCFPIQCLERIANRQKGQKYLGEPTRIEWGADRVILPTIENSAASGVVISCSGMRGSEIRGQNYARPDGKVVRPRLVLIDDPQTTESAWSPSQSDRREAILAGDVLGMAGPG
;
A
#
# COMPACT_ATOMS: atom_id res chain seq x y z
N MET A 1 -21.91 -67.76 -8.64
CA MET A 1 -20.69 -68.35 -8.05
C MET A 1 -20.60 -67.87 -6.62
N ALA A 2 -20.51 -68.77 -5.65
CA ALA A 2 -20.30 -68.39 -4.26
C ALA A 2 -18.90 -67.78 -4.11
N THR A 3 -18.82 -66.49 -3.80
CA THR A 3 -17.56 -65.80 -3.56
C THR A 3 -17.01 -66.26 -2.21
N ASN A 4 -15.78 -66.77 -2.16
CA ASN A 4 -15.15 -67.13 -0.88
C ASN A 4 -14.67 -65.85 -0.19
N PRO A 5 -15.28 -65.44 0.95
CA PRO A 5 -14.93 -64.20 1.63
C PRO A 5 -13.52 -64.22 2.23
N LEU A 6 -12.94 -65.40 2.47
CA LEU A 6 -11.60 -65.55 3.05
C LEU A 6 -10.48 -65.47 2.00
N ASN A 7 -10.82 -65.50 0.72
CA ASN A 7 -9.83 -65.40 -0.37
C ASN A 7 -10.48 -64.80 -1.62
N MET A 8 -10.48 -63.47 -1.69
CA MET A 8 -11.01 -62.73 -2.84
C MET A 8 -9.88 -62.17 -3.69
N LYS A 9 -10.09 -62.12 -5.01
CA LYS A 9 -9.17 -61.36 -5.88
C LYS A 9 -9.31 -59.86 -5.59
N PRO A 10 -8.22 -59.07 -5.64
CA PRO A 10 -8.27 -57.62 -5.44
C PRO A 10 -9.30 -56.90 -6.32
N THR A 11 -9.45 -57.34 -7.57
CA THR A 11 -10.44 -56.80 -8.52
C THR A 11 -11.88 -57.15 -8.15
N GLU A 12 -12.11 -58.30 -7.52
CA GLU A 12 -13.42 -58.71 -7.01
C GLU A 12 -13.81 -57.88 -5.79
N LEU A 13 -12.86 -57.60 -4.89
CA LEU A 13 -13.08 -56.73 -3.74
C LEU A 13 -13.45 -55.30 -4.16
N ILE A 14 -12.72 -54.73 -5.13
CA ILE A 14 -13.02 -53.38 -5.67
C ILE A 14 -14.45 -53.34 -6.25
N ARG A 15 -14.82 -54.34 -7.05
CA ARG A 15 -16.17 -54.44 -7.62
C ARG A 15 -17.24 -54.61 -6.53
N LEU A 16 -16.96 -55.42 -5.51
CA LEU A 16 -17.86 -55.66 -4.40
C LEU A 16 -18.11 -54.37 -3.61
N MET A 17 -17.03 -53.65 -3.23
CA MET A 17 -17.14 -52.44 -2.42
C MET A 17 -17.86 -51.30 -3.13
N ASN A 18 -17.67 -51.17 -4.44
CA ASN A 18 -18.32 -50.13 -5.23
C ASN A 18 -19.77 -50.46 -5.63
N ARG A 19 -20.26 -51.66 -5.29
CA ARG A 19 -21.65 -52.08 -5.58
C ARG A 19 -22.67 -51.47 -4.62
N ALA A 20 -22.22 -50.92 -3.50
CA ALA A 20 -23.07 -50.44 -2.41
C ALA A 20 -23.82 -49.13 -2.69
N GLY A 21 -23.71 -48.55 -3.90
CA GLY A 21 -24.48 -47.36 -4.30
C GLY A 21 -23.91 -46.00 -3.86
N PHE A 22 -22.76 -45.98 -3.19
CA PHE A 22 -22.09 -44.76 -2.71
C PHE A 22 -21.06 -44.17 -3.70
N GLY A 23 -21.14 -44.52 -4.99
CA GLY A 23 -20.10 -44.20 -5.98
C GLY A 23 -18.83 -45.04 -5.81
N THR A 24 -17.69 -44.53 -6.30
CA THR A 24 -16.39 -45.24 -6.21
C THR A 24 -15.80 -45.08 -4.81
N VAL A 25 -16.02 -46.07 -3.95
CA VAL A 25 -15.55 -46.11 -2.55
C VAL A 25 -14.11 -46.66 -2.45
N LEU A 26 -13.76 -47.61 -3.32
CA LEU A 26 -12.45 -48.26 -3.37
C LEU A 26 -11.94 -48.30 -4.83
N ASN A 27 -10.68 -47.93 -5.05
CA ASN A 27 -10.01 -48.03 -6.35
C ASN A 27 -8.67 -48.77 -6.21
N GLU A 28 -8.00 -49.09 -7.32
CA GLU A 28 -6.76 -49.88 -7.31
C GLU A 28 -5.63 -49.21 -6.55
N SER A 29 -5.47 -47.89 -6.69
CA SER A 29 -4.45 -47.11 -5.99
C SER A 29 -4.66 -47.18 -4.47
N ARG A 30 -5.90 -46.98 -4.03
CA ARG A 30 -6.29 -47.02 -2.62
C ARG A 30 -6.15 -48.43 -2.03
N LEU A 31 -6.59 -49.45 -2.78
CA LEU A 31 -6.43 -50.85 -2.35
C LEU A 31 -4.94 -51.23 -2.25
N LYS A 32 -4.08 -50.76 -3.15
CA LYS A 32 -2.62 -50.99 -3.06
C LYS A 32 -2.05 -50.50 -1.74
N THR A 33 -2.47 -49.31 -1.28
CA THR A 33 -2.07 -48.77 0.03
C THR A 33 -2.65 -49.60 1.19
N HIS A 34 -3.94 -49.96 1.13
CA HIS A 34 -4.57 -50.76 2.20
C HIS A 34 -3.93 -52.14 2.35
N ARG A 35 -3.45 -52.74 1.26
CA ARG A 35 -2.74 -54.03 1.25
C ARG A 35 -1.37 -54.00 1.93
N LEU A 36 -0.90 -52.85 2.39
CA LEU A 36 0.25 -52.76 3.30
C LEU A 36 -0.09 -53.20 4.74
N GLY A 37 -1.39 -53.25 5.10
CA GLY A 37 -1.87 -53.82 6.36
C GLY A 37 -2.04 -55.34 6.32
N ASP A 38 -2.39 -55.94 7.46
CA ASP A 38 -2.67 -57.39 7.58
C ASP A 38 -4.08 -57.74 7.06
N ILE A 39 -4.26 -57.56 5.75
CA ILE A 39 -5.53 -57.86 5.05
C ILE A 39 -5.35 -58.90 3.94
N ASN A 40 -4.12 -59.26 3.61
CA ASN A 40 -3.80 -60.21 2.56
C ASN A 40 -4.00 -61.65 3.03
N THR A 41 -4.28 -62.55 2.09
CA THR A 41 -4.23 -63.99 2.31
C THR A 41 -2.78 -64.44 2.55
N ALA A 42 -2.61 -65.65 3.12
CA ALA A 42 -1.28 -66.18 3.46
C ALA A 42 -0.33 -66.30 2.25
N ASP A 43 -0.87 -66.49 1.04
CA ASP A 43 -0.10 -66.53 -0.21
C ASP A 43 0.15 -65.15 -0.83
N GLY A 44 -0.38 -64.08 -0.23
CA GLY A 44 -0.24 -62.69 -0.68
C GLY A 44 -0.96 -62.34 -1.98
N LYS A 45 -1.70 -63.27 -2.59
CA LYS A 45 -2.34 -63.09 -3.90
C LYS A 45 -3.77 -62.57 -3.79
N GLY A 46 -4.46 -62.90 -2.71
CA GLY A 46 -5.83 -62.50 -2.42
C GLY A 46 -5.93 -61.52 -1.25
N VAL A 47 -7.15 -61.04 -1.02
CA VAL A 47 -7.53 -60.23 0.15
C VAL A 47 -8.59 -61.02 0.92
N ASP A 48 -8.41 -61.11 2.24
CA ASP A 48 -9.41 -61.66 3.15
C ASP A 48 -10.40 -60.54 3.52
N LEU A 49 -11.66 -60.71 3.14
CA LEU A 49 -12.70 -59.71 3.31
C LEU A 49 -12.98 -59.44 4.80
N LEU A 50 -12.89 -60.45 5.66
CA LEU A 50 -13.15 -60.31 7.10
C LEU A 50 -12.00 -59.55 7.77
N LYS A 51 -10.76 -59.89 7.42
CA LYS A 51 -9.59 -59.10 7.87
C LYS A 51 -9.66 -57.66 7.38
N TYR A 52 -10.05 -57.46 6.12
CA TYR A 52 -10.19 -56.13 5.54
C TYR A 52 -11.28 -55.29 6.24
N ALA A 53 -12.44 -55.88 6.54
CA ALA A 53 -13.50 -55.22 7.28
C ALA A 53 -13.09 -54.90 8.74
N GLY A 54 -12.40 -55.83 9.41
CA GLY A 54 -11.85 -55.62 10.75
C GLY A 54 -10.80 -54.50 10.77
N TRP A 55 -9.88 -54.49 9.80
CA TRP A 55 -8.88 -53.44 9.65
C TRP A 55 -9.52 -52.07 9.39
N LEU A 56 -10.50 -51.97 8.49
CA LEU A 56 -11.24 -50.71 8.26
C LEU A 56 -11.97 -50.22 9.51
N THR A 57 -12.49 -51.13 10.31
CA THR A 57 -13.18 -50.80 11.57
C THR A 57 -12.19 -50.25 12.60
N LEU A 58 -11.02 -50.89 12.74
CA LEU A 58 -9.95 -50.41 13.61
C LEU A 58 -9.39 -49.04 13.16
N GLU A 59 -9.22 -48.84 11.85
CA GLU A 59 -8.84 -47.54 11.28
C GLU A 59 -9.90 -46.46 11.51
N TYR A 60 -11.18 -46.80 11.38
CA TYR A 60 -12.27 -45.85 11.65
C TYR A 60 -12.28 -45.41 13.11
N PHE A 61 -12.11 -46.35 14.05
CA PHE A 61 -12.08 -46.03 15.48
C PHE A 61 -10.75 -45.41 15.94
N SER A 62 -9.64 -45.61 15.22
CA SER A 62 -8.37 -44.91 15.50
C SER A 62 -8.36 -43.45 15.02
N MET A 63 -9.24 -43.09 14.07
CA MET A 63 -9.37 -41.74 13.52
C MET A 63 -10.13 -40.75 14.43
N ASP A 64 -10.99 -41.23 15.32
CA ASP A 64 -11.95 -40.38 16.07
C ASP A 64 -11.27 -39.52 17.15
N ASP A 65 -10.22 -40.02 17.82
CA ASP A 65 -9.52 -39.28 18.88
C ASP A 65 -8.45 -38.29 18.37
N GLY A 66 -7.93 -38.50 17.16
CA GLY A 66 -6.80 -37.72 16.62
C GLY A 66 -7.22 -36.52 15.78
N SER A 67 -8.31 -36.65 15.03
CA SER A 67 -8.70 -35.68 14.00
C SER A 67 -9.33 -34.40 14.56
N GLU A 68 -10.24 -34.51 15.53
CA GLU A 68 -10.87 -33.34 16.17
C GLU A 68 -9.87 -32.58 17.05
N ALA A 69 -9.03 -33.30 17.80
CA ALA A 69 -7.93 -32.71 18.56
C ALA A 69 -6.89 -32.02 17.65
N TYR A 70 -6.58 -32.60 16.49
CA TYR A 70 -5.70 -32.00 15.48
C TYR A 70 -6.32 -30.72 14.88
N LEU A 71 -7.58 -30.76 14.44
CA LEU A 71 -8.29 -29.61 13.91
C LEU A 71 -8.41 -28.48 14.94
N LYS A 72 -8.68 -28.81 16.21
CA LYS A 72 -8.74 -27.85 17.32
C LYS A 72 -7.38 -27.22 17.61
N ARG A 73 -6.28 -28.00 17.55
CA ARG A 73 -4.91 -27.49 17.68
C ARG A 73 -4.55 -26.56 16.51
N LEU A 74 -4.87 -26.96 15.28
CA LEU A 74 -4.67 -26.15 14.08
C LEU A 74 -5.44 -24.83 14.17
N LYS A 75 -6.73 -24.87 14.56
CA LYS A 75 -7.56 -23.67 14.77
C LYS A 75 -6.97 -22.74 15.83
N LYS A 76 -6.58 -23.27 16.99
CA LYS A 76 -5.94 -22.48 18.05
C LYS A 76 -4.60 -21.88 17.60
N GLN A 77 -3.84 -22.60 16.79
CA GLN A 77 -2.60 -22.11 16.21
C GLN A 77 -2.87 -21.00 15.18
N THR A 78 -3.88 -21.14 14.33
CA THR A 78 -4.27 -20.09 13.38
C THR A 78 -4.79 -18.83 14.08
N GLU A 79 -5.55 -18.99 15.16
CA GLU A 79 -6.05 -17.87 15.97
C GLU A 79 -4.89 -17.11 16.64
N ARG A 80 -3.96 -17.84 17.29
CA ARG A 80 -2.75 -17.25 17.88
C ARG A 80 -1.87 -16.55 16.85
N ASN A 81 -1.68 -17.16 15.69
CA ASN A 81 -0.92 -16.55 14.61
C ASN A 81 -1.62 -15.28 14.10
N ALA A 82 -2.95 -15.30 13.96
CA ALA A 82 -3.72 -14.14 13.54
C ALA A 82 -3.71 -13.00 14.57
N GLU A 83 -3.73 -13.32 15.86
CA GLU A 83 -3.56 -12.34 16.95
C GLU A 83 -2.15 -11.74 16.95
N ALA A 84 -1.11 -12.56 16.81
CA ALA A 84 0.27 -12.10 16.71
C ALA A 84 0.47 -11.19 15.49
N VAL A 85 -0.12 -11.54 14.34
CA VAL A 85 -0.09 -10.68 13.13
C VAL A 85 -0.85 -9.38 13.37
N ARG A 86 -2.03 -9.41 13.99
CA ARG A 86 -2.79 -8.18 14.31
C ARG A 86 -2.03 -7.27 15.26
N ALA A 87 -1.40 -7.83 16.28
CA ALA A 87 -0.59 -7.07 17.23
C ALA A 87 0.65 -6.46 16.55
N ALA A 88 1.32 -7.20 15.67
CA ALA A 88 2.47 -6.70 14.91
C ALA A 88 2.10 -5.65 13.84
N GLN A 89 0.84 -5.59 13.43
CA GLN A 89 0.32 -4.63 12.46
C GLN A 89 -0.03 -3.27 13.08
N ASP A 90 -0.27 -3.22 14.39
CA ASP A 90 -0.60 -1.99 15.10
C ASP A 90 0.69 -1.26 15.49
N ILE A 91 0.80 -0.01 15.07
CA ILE A 91 1.96 0.83 15.38
C ILE A 91 1.89 1.41 16.81
N GLY A 92 0.78 1.21 17.51
CA GLY A 92 0.62 1.65 18.90
C GLY A 92 0.44 3.15 19.03
N HIS A 93 1.01 3.75 20.08
CA HIS A 93 0.92 5.18 20.34
C HIS A 93 1.94 5.98 19.54
N LEU A 94 1.54 7.17 19.09
CA LEU A 94 2.45 8.11 18.46
C LEU A 94 3.38 8.74 19.51
N PRO A 95 4.64 9.01 19.16
CA PRO A 95 5.48 9.92 19.94
C PRO A 95 4.82 11.29 20.10
N GLU A 96 5.12 11.98 21.20
CA GLU A 96 4.70 13.36 21.37
C GLU A 96 5.46 14.29 20.42
N VAL A 97 4.78 15.35 19.99
CA VAL A 97 5.41 16.43 19.22
C VAL A 97 6.47 17.10 20.09
N ALA A 98 7.73 17.06 19.66
CA ALA A 98 8.84 17.53 20.48
C ALA A 98 8.75 19.05 20.78
N GLU A 99 8.38 19.85 19.78
CA GLU A 99 8.32 21.31 19.91
C GLU A 99 7.07 21.89 19.20
N PRO A 100 5.90 21.91 19.86
CA PRO A 100 4.63 22.32 19.25
C PRO A 100 4.63 23.76 18.69
N GLU A 101 5.33 24.68 19.35
CA GLU A 101 5.44 26.07 18.90
C GLU A 101 6.22 26.19 17.57
N ARG A 102 7.29 25.41 17.43
CA ARG A 102 8.08 25.33 16.18
C ARG A 102 7.23 24.79 15.04
N LYS A 103 6.49 23.70 15.30
CA LYS A 103 5.53 23.13 14.34
C LYS A 103 4.51 24.15 13.88
N GLU A 104 3.87 24.85 14.81
CA GLU A 104 2.84 25.84 14.50
C GLU A 104 3.41 27.00 13.66
N ALA A 105 4.54 27.56 14.08
CA ALA A 105 5.21 28.65 13.34
C ALA A 105 5.58 28.23 11.90
N ALA A 106 6.10 27.02 11.73
CA ALA A 106 6.45 26.49 10.42
C ALA A 106 5.21 26.19 9.54
N ILE A 107 4.10 25.76 10.13
CA ILE A 107 2.86 25.55 9.36
C ILE A 107 2.23 26.87 8.92
N GLN A 108 2.42 27.95 9.69
CA GLN A 108 1.93 29.28 9.32
C GLN A 108 2.75 29.96 8.22
N SER A 109 4.06 29.72 8.17
CA SER A 109 5.00 30.40 7.26
C SER A 109 5.79 29.40 6.42
N PHE A 110 5.62 29.44 5.10
CA PHE A 110 6.36 28.55 4.19
C PHE A 110 7.86 28.78 4.28
N ARG A 111 8.28 30.05 4.46
CA ARG A 111 9.69 30.38 4.66
C ARG A 111 10.26 29.72 5.92
N THR A 112 9.53 29.85 7.02
CA THR A 112 9.93 29.26 8.31
C THR A 112 10.01 27.75 8.19
N PHE A 113 9.06 27.12 7.51
CA PHE A 113 9.11 25.68 7.21
C PHE A 113 10.39 25.27 6.47
N CYS A 114 10.76 26.00 5.41
CA CYS A 114 11.99 25.75 4.67
C CYS A 114 13.24 25.92 5.54
N GLU A 115 13.34 27.02 6.29
CA GLU A 115 14.49 27.31 7.14
C GLU A 115 14.63 26.32 8.31
N THR A 116 13.51 25.89 8.90
CA THR A 116 13.49 24.98 10.05
C THR A 116 13.78 23.54 9.64
N TYR A 117 13.01 22.97 8.72
CA TYR A 117 13.10 21.54 8.42
C TYR A 117 14.09 21.22 7.30
N PHE A 118 14.42 22.20 6.48
CA PHE A 118 15.24 22.00 5.28
C PHE A 118 16.46 22.93 5.27
N GLY A 119 17.01 23.29 6.43
CA GLY A 119 18.17 24.19 6.55
C GLY A 119 19.40 23.73 5.76
N GLU A 120 19.68 22.42 5.72
CA GLU A 120 20.77 21.83 4.92
C GLU A 120 20.52 21.92 3.41
N VAL A 121 19.27 22.08 3.01
CA VAL A 121 18.85 22.20 1.61
C VAL A 121 18.82 23.69 1.20
N PHE A 122 18.35 24.56 2.09
CA PHE A 122 18.27 26.02 1.93
C PHE A 122 19.40 26.72 2.72
N TYR A 123 20.64 26.27 2.52
CA TYR A 123 21.82 26.75 3.24
C TYR A 123 22.31 28.12 2.77
N LEU A 124 21.85 28.61 1.61
CA LEU A 124 22.19 29.93 1.08
C LEU A 124 21.15 30.98 1.48
N PRO A 125 21.57 32.25 1.67
CA PRO A 125 20.64 33.35 1.91
C PRO A 125 19.60 33.51 0.79
N TRP A 126 18.38 33.88 1.16
CA TRP A 126 17.31 34.15 0.20
C TRP A 126 17.59 35.42 -0.62
N SER A 127 17.38 35.32 -1.94
CA SER A 127 17.34 36.50 -2.81
C SER A 127 15.95 37.15 -2.77
N PRO A 128 15.82 38.42 -3.20
CA PRO A 128 14.51 39.07 -3.37
C PRO A 128 13.54 38.25 -4.23
N ASP A 129 14.05 37.59 -5.29
CA ASP A 129 13.25 36.74 -6.16
C ASP A 129 12.74 35.49 -5.41
N HIS A 130 13.58 34.86 -4.59
CA HIS A 130 13.14 33.73 -3.76
C HIS A 130 12.03 34.15 -2.79
N LEU A 131 12.18 35.30 -2.14
CA LEU A 131 11.15 35.83 -1.23
C LEU A 131 9.83 36.11 -1.95
N HIS A 132 9.89 36.57 -3.21
CA HIS A 132 8.69 36.75 -4.03
C HIS A 132 8.02 35.42 -4.39
N VAL A 133 8.81 34.41 -4.79
CA VAL A 133 8.33 33.05 -5.06
C VAL A 133 7.66 32.45 -3.83
N ILE A 134 8.33 32.52 -2.68
CA ILE A 134 7.84 32.01 -1.39
C ILE A 134 6.48 32.63 -1.05
N LYS A 135 6.33 33.96 -1.18
CA LYS A 135 5.05 34.64 -0.95
C LYS A 135 3.95 34.18 -1.89
N LYS A 136 4.27 33.90 -3.16
CA LYS A 136 3.28 33.36 -4.12
C LYS A 136 2.88 31.94 -3.76
N ILE A 137 3.84 31.06 -3.45
CA ILE A 137 3.59 29.68 -3.00
C ILE A 137 2.69 29.69 -1.76
N GLU A 138 3.06 30.45 -0.75
CA GLU A 138 2.29 30.58 0.49
C GLU A 138 0.85 31.05 0.23
N ARG A 139 0.68 32.03 -0.67
CA ARG A 139 -0.65 32.49 -1.09
C ARG A 139 -1.46 31.38 -1.80
N ALA A 140 -0.87 30.63 -2.74
CA ALA A 140 -1.60 29.56 -3.43
C ALA A 140 -2.02 28.44 -2.47
N VAL A 141 -1.13 28.02 -1.58
CA VAL A 141 -1.43 26.94 -0.64
C VAL A 141 -2.53 27.37 0.33
N ASN A 142 -2.48 28.62 0.83
CA ASN A 142 -3.43 29.09 1.84
C ASN A 142 -4.78 29.56 1.27
N ARG A 143 -4.79 30.18 0.08
CA ARG A 143 -5.98 30.87 -0.47
C ARG A 143 -6.36 30.42 -1.88
N GLY A 144 -5.55 29.57 -2.50
CA GLY A 144 -5.63 29.28 -3.92
C GLY A 144 -5.09 30.42 -4.79
N GLY A 145 -5.15 30.21 -6.10
CA GLY A 145 -4.71 31.15 -7.12
C GLY A 145 -3.88 30.48 -8.20
N LEU A 146 -3.81 31.13 -9.36
CA LEU A 146 -3.02 30.69 -10.50
C LEU A 146 -1.85 31.65 -10.69
N PHE A 147 -0.63 31.11 -10.72
CA PHE A 147 0.55 31.87 -11.09
C PHE A 147 1.54 31.00 -11.87
N ALA A 148 2.23 31.64 -12.80
CA ALA A 148 3.43 31.09 -13.44
C ALA A 148 4.62 31.98 -13.06
N MET A 149 5.76 31.37 -12.78
CA MET A 149 7.01 32.10 -12.58
C MET A 149 8.18 31.35 -13.22
N ALA A 150 8.94 32.07 -14.02
CA ALA A 150 10.22 31.61 -14.54
C ALA A 150 11.32 32.00 -13.55
N MET A 151 12.14 31.02 -13.15
CA MET A 151 13.33 31.24 -12.33
C MET A 151 14.55 30.74 -13.12
N PRO A 152 15.72 31.40 -13.02
CA PRO A 152 16.95 30.93 -13.66
C PRO A 152 17.32 29.50 -13.22
N ARG A 153 18.04 28.77 -14.07
CA ARG A 153 18.62 27.47 -13.68
C ARG A 153 19.56 27.64 -12.49
N GLY A 154 19.59 26.65 -11.60
CA GLY A 154 20.44 26.67 -10.41
C GLY A 154 19.90 27.51 -9.23
N SER A 155 18.71 28.11 -9.36
CA SER A 155 18.07 28.91 -8.29
C SER A 155 17.33 28.09 -7.22
N GLY A 156 17.35 26.76 -7.30
CA GLY A 156 16.64 25.90 -6.34
C GLY A 156 15.12 25.78 -6.56
N LYS A 157 14.60 26.18 -7.72
CA LYS A 157 13.16 26.09 -8.06
C LYS A 157 12.55 24.70 -7.78
N THR A 158 13.19 23.63 -8.23
CA THR A 158 12.70 22.26 -8.07
C THR A 158 12.53 21.91 -6.59
N VAL A 159 13.53 22.25 -5.78
CA VAL A 159 13.48 22.02 -4.33
C VAL A 159 12.37 22.84 -3.69
N LEU A 160 12.23 24.14 -4.01
CA LEU A 160 11.12 24.96 -3.51
C LEU A 160 9.76 24.34 -3.84
N CYS A 161 9.60 23.79 -5.05
CA CYS A 161 8.40 23.10 -5.48
C CYS A 161 8.13 21.84 -4.65
N GLN A 162 9.14 21.00 -4.45
CA GLN A 162 9.01 19.78 -3.64
C GLN A 162 8.71 20.08 -2.16
N THR A 163 9.42 21.05 -1.57
CA THR A 163 9.17 21.49 -0.19
C THR A 163 7.78 22.09 -0.05
N ALA A 164 7.27 22.81 -1.07
CA ALA A 164 5.90 23.30 -1.07
C ALA A 164 4.86 22.17 -1.08
N VAL A 165 5.11 21.06 -1.79
CA VAL A 165 4.26 19.86 -1.74
C VAL A 165 4.21 19.31 -0.32
N VAL A 166 5.38 19.12 0.31
CA VAL A 166 5.47 18.61 1.69
C VAL A 166 4.73 19.53 2.66
N TRP A 167 5.01 20.83 2.60
CA TRP A 167 4.39 21.82 3.48
C TRP A 167 2.86 21.84 3.33
N ALA A 168 2.37 21.87 2.09
CA ALA A 168 0.92 21.86 1.82
C ALA A 168 0.25 20.58 2.34
N ALA A 169 0.92 19.43 2.22
CA ALA A 169 0.39 18.15 2.67
C ALA A 169 0.38 18.04 4.20
N LEU A 170 1.49 18.37 4.88
CA LEU A 170 1.58 18.34 6.34
C LEU A 170 0.63 19.34 7.01
N LYS A 171 0.41 20.50 6.37
CA LYS A 171 -0.58 21.49 6.80
C LYS A 171 -2.02 21.04 6.61
N GLY A 172 -2.28 20.03 5.78
CA GLY A 172 -3.64 19.68 5.37
C GLY A 172 -4.31 20.76 4.51
N ALA A 173 -3.53 21.63 3.86
CA ALA A 173 -4.05 22.77 3.10
C ALA A 173 -4.90 22.34 1.89
N ALA A 174 -4.57 21.18 1.31
CA ALA A 174 -5.35 20.54 0.28
C ALA A 174 -5.43 19.02 0.56
N PRO A 175 -6.60 18.39 0.41
CA PRO A 175 -6.75 16.95 0.60
C PRO A 175 -6.04 16.13 -0.49
N PHE A 176 -5.71 16.78 -1.62
CA PHE A 176 -5.02 16.17 -2.74
C PHE A 176 -4.12 17.22 -3.41
N VAL A 177 -2.81 17.02 -3.30
CA VAL A 177 -1.74 17.77 -3.96
C VAL A 177 -1.19 16.97 -5.15
N CYS A 178 -1.07 17.58 -6.32
CA CYS A 178 -0.50 16.96 -7.51
C CYS A 178 0.78 17.69 -7.94
N LEU A 179 1.86 16.93 -8.14
CA LEU A 179 3.13 17.41 -8.65
C LEU A 179 3.29 17.02 -10.13
N ILE A 180 3.36 18.00 -11.02
CA ILE A 180 3.53 17.78 -12.45
C ILE A 180 4.95 18.11 -12.87
N ALA A 181 5.58 17.20 -13.59
CA ALA A 181 6.91 17.38 -14.17
C ALA A 181 6.89 17.23 -15.70
N ALA A 182 7.99 17.58 -16.37
CA ALA A 182 8.13 17.43 -17.84
C ALA A 182 7.75 16.04 -18.37
N SER A 183 8.02 14.97 -17.60
CA SER A 183 7.69 13.56 -17.88
C SER A 183 7.28 12.82 -16.60
N ALA A 184 6.66 11.64 -16.77
CA ALA A 184 6.24 10.80 -15.64
C ALA A 184 7.44 10.28 -14.83
N GLU A 185 8.55 9.93 -15.49
CA GLU A 185 9.78 9.48 -14.83
C GLU A 185 10.33 10.57 -13.92
N ARG A 186 10.45 11.81 -14.44
CA ARG A 186 10.91 12.94 -13.63
C ARG A 186 9.95 13.22 -12.47
N GLY A 187 8.64 13.08 -12.67
CA GLY A 187 7.66 13.22 -11.60
C GLY A 187 7.90 12.22 -10.46
N LYS A 188 8.17 10.95 -10.80
CA LYS A 188 8.48 9.90 -9.82
C LYS A 188 9.78 10.19 -9.07
N ASP A 189 10.83 10.61 -9.77
CA ASP A 189 12.09 11.01 -9.14
C ASP A 189 11.88 12.14 -8.12
N LEU A 190 11.05 13.13 -8.46
CA LEU A 190 10.73 14.21 -7.54
C LEU A 190 9.92 13.72 -6.32
N LEU A 191 9.01 12.76 -6.52
CA LEU A 191 8.23 12.17 -5.42
C LEU A 191 9.11 11.29 -4.51
N GLU A 192 10.11 10.59 -5.04
CA GLU A 192 11.06 9.80 -4.24
C GLU A 192 11.90 10.67 -3.29
N ASN A 193 12.28 11.89 -3.70
CA ASN A 193 12.93 12.85 -2.78
C ASN A 193 12.00 13.24 -1.63
N ILE A 194 10.72 13.52 -1.93
CA ILE A 194 9.70 13.84 -0.92
C ILE A 194 9.52 12.68 0.07
N LYS A 195 9.42 11.45 -0.45
CA LYS A 195 9.33 10.22 0.34
C LYS A 195 10.55 10.06 1.25
N THR A 196 11.74 10.31 0.70
CA THR A 196 13.00 10.27 1.47
C THR A 196 12.97 11.28 2.61
N TRP A 197 12.56 12.52 2.37
CA TRP A 197 12.49 13.54 3.44
C TRP A 197 11.48 13.19 4.53
N LEU A 198 10.28 12.71 4.17
CA LEU A 198 9.28 12.28 5.15
C LEU A 198 9.75 11.07 5.99
N GLU A 199 10.61 10.23 5.42
CA GLU A 199 11.17 9.06 6.09
C GLU A 199 12.37 9.41 6.98
N THR A 200 13.28 10.28 6.53
CA THR A 200 14.62 10.40 7.13
C THR A 200 14.89 11.73 7.84
N ASN A 201 14.07 12.76 7.65
CA ASN A 201 14.33 14.07 8.26
C ASN A 201 14.05 14.07 9.77
N PRO A 202 15.06 14.27 10.64
CA PRO A 202 14.88 14.14 12.09
C PRO A 202 13.93 15.19 12.67
N LEU A 203 13.93 16.42 12.14
CA LEU A 203 13.06 17.49 12.65
C LEU A 203 11.61 17.26 12.23
N LEU A 204 11.37 16.73 11.02
CA LEU A 204 10.02 16.32 10.64
C LEU A 204 9.52 15.15 11.49
N GLN A 205 10.37 14.19 11.82
CA GLN A 205 10.00 13.07 12.70
C GLN A 205 9.62 13.53 14.11
N GLN A 206 10.32 14.54 14.63
CA GLN A 206 10.04 15.13 15.94
C GLN A 206 8.72 15.91 15.97
N ASP A 207 8.42 16.66 14.90
CA ASP A 207 7.31 17.61 14.91
C ASP A 207 6.03 17.10 14.24
N PHE A 208 6.15 16.13 13.34
CA PHE A 208 5.04 15.49 12.62
C PHE A 208 5.00 13.98 12.87
N PRO A 209 4.99 13.51 14.13
CA PRO A 209 4.93 12.08 14.44
C PRO A 209 3.71 11.42 13.82
N GLU A 210 2.58 12.12 13.67
CA GLU A 210 1.37 11.61 13.03
C GLU A 210 1.54 11.24 11.53
N VAL A 211 2.60 11.73 10.88
CA VAL A 211 2.94 11.36 9.49
C VAL A 211 4.19 10.50 9.45
N CYS A 212 5.27 10.96 10.08
CA CYS A 212 6.59 10.35 9.96
C CYS A 212 6.68 9.00 10.70
N PHE A 213 6.09 8.86 11.88
CA PHE A 213 6.18 7.62 12.65
C PHE A 213 5.52 6.42 11.93
N PRO A 214 4.27 6.52 11.41
CA PRO A 214 3.71 5.43 10.61
C PRO A 214 4.53 5.10 9.35
N ILE A 215 5.14 6.10 8.70
CA ILE A 215 6.03 5.87 7.54
C ILE A 215 7.26 5.06 7.97
N GLN A 216 7.89 5.39 9.10
CA GLN A 216 9.04 4.65 9.62
C GLN A 216 8.69 3.20 9.97
N CYS A 217 7.51 2.94 10.55
CA CYS A 217 7.04 1.60 10.86
C CYS A 217 6.86 0.70 9.62
N LEU A 218 6.84 1.26 8.41
CA LEU A 218 6.87 0.45 7.18
C LEU A 218 8.22 -0.24 6.98
N GLU A 219 9.32 0.29 7.52
CA GLU A 219 10.69 -0.22 7.36
C GLU A 219 11.05 -0.50 5.88
N ARG A 220 10.53 0.33 4.97
CA ARG A 220 10.64 0.16 3.51
C ARG A 220 10.07 -1.14 2.95
N ILE A 221 9.24 -1.85 3.71
CA ILE A 221 8.56 -3.08 3.27
C ILE A 221 7.17 -2.70 2.78
N ALA A 222 7.04 -2.55 1.45
CA ALA A 222 5.80 -2.10 0.80
C ALA A 222 4.56 -2.88 1.26
N ASN A 223 4.65 -4.20 1.48
CA ASN A 223 3.49 -5.00 1.88
C ASN A 223 2.95 -4.67 3.28
N ARG A 224 3.74 -4.04 4.17
CA ARG A 224 3.28 -3.66 5.52
C ARG A 224 2.19 -2.58 5.47
N GLN A 225 2.21 -1.71 4.47
CA GLN A 225 1.25 -0.60 4.33
C GLN A 225 -0.22 -1.08 4.32
N LYS A 226 -0.49 -2.26 3.74
CA LYS A 226 -1.85 -2.84 3.64
C LYS A 226 -2.42 -3.30 4.98
N GLY A 227 -1.53 -3.75 5.88
CA GLY A 227 -1.90 -4.29 7.18
C GLY A 227 -1.77 -3.28 8.31
N GLN A 228 -1.09 -2.16 8.09
CA GLN A 228 -0.76 -1.21 9.14
C GLN A 228 -2.01 -0.60 9.80
N LYS A 229 -2.01 -0.57 11.12
CA LYS A 229 -3.06 -0.01 11.97
C LYS A 229 -2.47 0.96 12.98
N TYR A 230 -3.30 1.87 13.45
CA TYR A 230 -3.05 2.77 14.56
C TYR A 230 -4.20 2.64 15.54
N LEU A 231 -3.94 2.13 16.74
CA LEU A 231 -4.95 1.90 17.79
C LEU A 231 -6.14 1.07 17.28
N GLY A 232 -5.86 0.00 16.53
CA GLY A 232 -6.84 -0.90 15.94
C GLY A 232 -7.41 -0.45 14.59
N GLU A 233 -7.33 0.83 14.25
CA GLU A 233 -7.88 1.40 13.01
C GLU A 233 -6.86 1.38 11.86
N PRO A 234 -7.25 0.99 10.62
CA PRO A 234 -6.31 0.99 9.49
C PRO A 234 -5.80 2.39 9.16
N THR A 235 -4.46 2.57 9.10
CA THR A 235 -3.86 3.86 8.70
C THR A 235 -4.11 4.17 7.22
N ARG A 236 -4.29 3.13 6.39
CA ARG A 236 -4.52 3.24 4.93
C ARG A 236 -3.46 4.07 4.21
N ILE A 237 -2.25 4.11 4.78
CA ILE A 237 -1.08 4.67 4.13
C ILE A 237 -0.86 3.95 2.79
N GLU A 238 -0.64 4.73 1.73
CA GLU A 238 -0.15 4.22 0.46
C GLU A 238 1.24 4.78 0.18
N TRP A 239 2.18 3.91 -0.16
CA TRP A 239 3.58 4.28 -0.43
C TRP A 239 3.99 3.78 -1.83
N GLY A 240 3.31 4.32 -2.84
CA GLY A 240 3.51 3.96 -4.26
C GLY A 240 4.66 4.71 -4.92
N ALA A 241 4.85 4.44 -6.22
CA ALA A 241 5.88 5.07 -7.05
C ALA A 241 5.42 6.41 -7.64
N ASP A 242 4.13 6.53 -7.96
CA ASP A 242 3.51 7.71 -8.58
C ASP A 242 2.48 8.39 -7.67
N ARG A 243 2.16 7.78 -6.53
CA ARG A 243 1.21 8.28 -5.55
C ARG A 243 1.59 7.84 -4.14
N VAL A 244 1.46 8.77 -3.21
CA VAL A 244 1.57 8.58 -1.76
C VAL A 244 0.29 9.06 -1.11
N ILE A 245 -0.17 8.34 -0.10
CA ILE A 245 -1.30 8.74 0.74
C ILE A 245 -0.80 8.73 2.17
N LEU A 246 -0.82 9.91 2.79
CA LEU A 246 -0.35 10.06 4.16
C LEU A 246 -1.25 9.27 5.12
N PRO A 247 -0.70 8.78 6.25
CA PRO A 247 -1.45 8.00 7.24
C PRO A 247 -2.76 8.68 7.65
N THR A 248 -3.82 7.89 7.74
CA THR A 248 -5.09 8.33 8.33
C THR A 248 -4.97 8.22 9.84
N ILE A 249 -4.68 9.34 10.48
CA ILE A 249 -4.58 9.48 11.94
C ILE A 249 -5.65 10.45 12.41
N GLU A 250 -6.32 10.14 13.51
CA GLU A 250 -7.32 11.02 14.11
C GLU A 250 -6.68 12.34 14.59
N ASN A 251 -7.39 13.46 14.43
CA ASN A 251 -6.92 14.81 14.79
C ASN A 251 -5.66 15.31 14.06
N SER A 252 -5.16 14.57 13.06
CA SER A 252 -4.08 15.05 12.17
C SER A 252 -4.65 15.88 11.02
N ALA A 253 -4.09 17.08 10.80
CA ALA A 253 -4.41 17.90 9.62
C ALA A 253 -3.98 17.21 8.31
N ALA A 254 -2.90 16.42 8.35
CA ALA A 254 -2.34 15.69 7.22
C ALA A 254 -3.07 14.35 6.94
N SER A 255 -4.08 14.02 7.74
CA SER A 255 -4.76 12.72 7.72
C SER A 255 -5.32 12.38 6.34
N GLY A 256 -4.81 11.31 5.74
CA GLY A 256 -5.26 10.81 4.43
C GLY A 256 -5.05 11.77 3.27
N VAL A 257 -4.13 12.74 3.38
CA VAL A 257 -3.79 13.63 2.27
C VAL A 257 -3.10 12.84 1.16
N VAL A 258 -3.54 13.08 -0.08
CA VAL A 258 -2.98 12.44 -1.27
C VAL A 258 -1.92 13.33 -1.90
N ILE A 259 -0.77 12.76 -2.22
CA ILE A 259 0.29 13.36 -3.02
C ILE A 259 0.47 12.49 -4.27
N SER A 260 0.17 13.01 -5.45
CA SER A 260 0.48 12.32 -6.71
C SER A 260 1.57 13.03 -7.48
N CYS A 261 2.22 12.30 -8.40
CA CYS A 261 3.03 12.90 -9.44
C CYS A 261 2.58 12.44 -10.83
N SER A 262 2.75 13.30 -11.84
CA SER A 262 2.48 12.94 -13.24
C SER A 262 3.40 13.69 -14.21
N GLY A 263 3.45 13.21 -15.45
CA GLY A 263 4.03 13.96 -16.55
C GLY A 263 3.07 15.01 -17.12
N MET A 264 3.55 15.73 -18.14
CA MET A 264 2.80 16.75 -18.88
C MET A 264 1.85 16.20 -19.95
N ARG A 265 1.59 14.89 -19.98
CA ARG A 265 0.65 14.29 -20.95
C ARG A 265 -0.78 14.41 -20.42
N GLY A 266 -1.68 14.98 -21.21
CA GLY A 266 -3.08 15.17 -20.80
C GLY A 266 -3.83 13.90 -20.39
N SER A 267 -3.42 12.72 -20.87
CA SER A 267 -3.97 11.43 -20.43
C SER A 267 -3.57 11.05 -18.99
N GLU A 268 -2.44 11.54 -18.49
CA GLU A 268 -1.94 11.26 -17.13
C GLU A 268 -2.47 12.27 -16.11
N ILE A 269 -2.78 13.48 -16.56
CA ILE A 269 -3.30 14.59 -15.73
C ILE A 269 -4.80 14.42 -15.49
N ARG A 270 -5.56 14.05 -16.53
CA ARG A 270 -7.02 14.01 -16.47
C ARG A 270 -7.55 12.85 -15.61
N GLY A 271 -8.61 13.13 -14.87
CA GLY A 271 -9.40 12.11 -14.16
C GLY A 271 -8.80 11.63 -12.83
N GLN A 272 -7.67 12.20 -12.39
CA GLN A 272 -7.09 11.88 -11.08
C GLN A 272 -8.11 12.12 -9.97
N ASN A 273 -8.34 11.08 -9.17
CA ASN A 273 -9.18 11.12 -7.99
C ASN A 273 -8.74 10.02 -7.01
N TYR A 274 -9.20 10.12 -5.77
CA TYR A 274 -8.99 9.08 -4.76
C TYR A 274 -10.22 8.94 -3.87
N ALA A 275 -10.66 7.71 -3.63
CA ALA A 275 -11.74 7.42 -2.71
C ALA A 275 -11.19 7.32 -1.29
N ARG A 276 -11.59 8.24 -0.42
CA ARG A 276 -11.20 8.28 0.98
C ARG A 276 -12.06 7.33 1.83
N PRO A 277 -11.56 6.96 3.03
CA PRO A 277 -12.27 6.05 3.94
C PRO A 277 -13.57 6.63 4.49
N ASP A 278 -13.71 7.95 4.50
CA ASP A 278 -14.92 8.68 4.89
C ASP A 278 -16.01 8.67 3.80
N GLY A 279 -15.78 7.92 2.70
CA GLY A 279 -16.71 7.80 1.58
C GLY A 279 -16.62 8.94 0.56
N LYS A 280 -15.79 9.97 0.80
CA LYS A 280 -15.62 11.08 -0.14
C LYS A 280 -14.63 10.72 -1.24
N VAL A 281 -14.88 11.19 -2.45
CA VAL A 281 -13.90 11.17 -3.53
C VAL A 281 -13.21 12.53 -3.58
N VAL A 282 -11.90 12.55 -3.37
CA VAL A 282 -11.09 13.77 -3.48
C VAL A 282 -10.44 13.87 -4.85
N ARG A 283 -10.29 15.10 -5.33
CA ARG A 283 -9.61 15.45 -6.58
C ARG A 283 -8.51 16.46 -6.29
N PRO A 284 -7.48 16.59 -7.15
CA PRO A 284 -6.43 17.57 -6.98
C PRO A 284 -7.00 18.97 -6.77
N ARG A 285 -6.65 19.59 -5.62
CA ARG A 285 -7.03 20.97 -5.28
C ARG A 285 -5.85 21.92 -5.28
N LEU A 286 -4.64 21.37 -5.23
CA LEU A 286 -3.39 22.10 -5.39
C LEU A 286 -2.55 21.37 -6.43
N VAL A 287 -2.09 22.09 -7.45
CA VAL A 287 -1.18 21.56 -8.46
C VAL A 287 0.09 22.39 -8.47
N LEU A 288 1.23 21.73 -8.31
CA LEU A 288 2.56 22.31 -8.33
C LEU A 288 3.26 21.78 -9.57
N ILE A 289 3.77 22.67 -10.41
CA ILE A 289 4.36 22.30 -11.71
C ILE A 289 5.86 22.61 -11.67
N ASP A 290 6.68 21.56 -11.61
CA ASP A 290 8.13 21.70 -11.73
C ASP A 290 8.55 21.52 -13.19
N ASP A 291 9.28 22.52 -13.71
CA ASP A 291 9.91 22.51 -15.03
C ASP A 291 9.10 21.75 -16.11
N PRO A 292 7.96 22.29 -16.60
CA PRO A 292 7.02 21.56 -17.43
C PRO A 292 7.49 21.34 -18.87
N GLN A 293 8.79 21.46 -19.16
CA GLN A 293 9.35 21.37 -20.51
C GLN A 293 10.59 20.46 -20.51
N THR A 294 10.75 19.72 -21.60
CA THR A 294 12.03 19.10 -22.00
C THR A 294 12.77 20.04 -22.95
N THR A 295 14.09 19.83 -23.14
CA THR A 295 14.89 20.58 -24.12
C THR A 295 14.26 20.56 -25.51
N GLU A 296 13.80 19.38 -25.96
CA GLU A 296 13.12 19.21 -27.25
C GLU A 296 11.87 20.11 -27.35
N SER A 297 11.03 20.10 -26.32
CA SER A 297 9.81 20.91 -26.32
C SER A 297 10.05 22.41 -26.17
N ALA A 298 11.14 22.81 -25.53
CA ALA A 298 11.53 24.21 -25.43
C ALA A 298 11.98 24.78 -26.77
N TRP A 299 12.50 23.94 -27.69
CA TRP A 299 12.92 24.36 -29.03
C TRP A 299 11.79 24.32 -30.07
N SER A 300 10.62 23.80 -29.72
CA SER A 300 9.48 23.69 -30.62
C SER A 300 8.32 24.58 -30.16
N PRO A 301 8.01 25.67 -30.89
CA PRO A 301 6.88 26.55 -30.57
C PRO A 301 5.56 25.78 -30.48
N SER A 302 5.29 24.88 -31.43
CA SER A 302 4.05 24.09 -31.43
C SER A 302 3.95 23.12 -30.24
N GLN A 303 5.08 22.56 -29.76
CA GLN A 303 5.06 21.76 -28.54
C GLN A 303 4.87 22.62 -27.28
N SER A 304 5.40 23.85 -27.28
CA SER A 304 5.19 24.81 -26.20
C SER A 304 3.72 25.25 -26.12
N ASP A 305 3.11 25.63 -27.24
CA ASP A 305 1.68 25.97 -27.33
C ASP A 305 0.79 24.81 -26.85
N ARG A 306 1.14 23.58 -27.24
CA ARG A 306 0.42 22.39 -26.80
C ARG A 306 0.53 22.17 -25.29
N ARG A 307 1.71 22.41 -24.69
CA ARG A 307 1.89 22.30 -23.23
C ARG A 307 1.11 23.39 -22.51
N GLU A 308 1.10 24.61 -23.01
CA GLU A 308 0.28 25.69 -22.47
C GLU A 308 -1.22 25.34 -22.51
N ALA A 309 -1.70 24.78 -23.63
CA ALA A 309 -3.07 24.30 -23.75
C ALA A 309 -3.41 23.19 -22.73
N ILE A 310 -2.47 22.27 -22.46
CA ILE A 310 -2.63 21.24 -21.43
C ILE A 310 -2.70 21.88 -20.03
N LEU A 311 -1.87 22.88 -19.74
CA LEU A 311 -1.92 23.59 -18.46
C LEU A 311 -3.26 24.34 -18.29
N ALA A 312 -3.70 25.05 -19.32
CA ALA A 312 -4.93 25.84 -19.26
C ALA A 312 -6.20 24.97 -19.26
N GLY A 313 -6.19 23.84 -19.97
CA GLY A 313 -7.35 22.95 -20.10
C GLY A 313 -7.36 21.82 -19.08
N ASP A 314 -6.37 20.94 -19.14
CA ASP A 314 -6.36 19.69 -18.37
C ASP A 314 -6.04 19.93 -16.89
N VAL A 315 -5.05 20.79 -16.58
CA VAL A 315 -4.63 21.04 -15.19
C VAL A 315 -5.65 21.89 -14.42
N LEU A 316 -6.15 22.99 -15.01
CA LEU A 316 -7.19 23.81 -14.37
C LEU A 316 -8.52 23.04 -14.21
N GLY A 317 -8.78 22.04 -15.06
CA GLY A 317 -9.95 21.18 -14.97
C GLY A 317 -9.88 20.08 -13.89
N MET A 318 -8.74 19.89 -13.20
CA MET A 318 -8.55 18.77 -12.28
C MET A 318 -9.44 18.84 -11.03
N ALA A 319 -9.81 20.05 -10.58
CA ALA A 319 -10.64 20.23 -9.38
C ALA A 319 -12.07 19.65 -9.54
N GLY A 320 -12.52 19.38 -10.78
CA GLY A 320 -13.89 18.98 -11.08
C GLY A 320 -14.85 20.18 -11.17
N PRO A 321 -16.13 19.95 -11.54
CA PRO A 321 -17.14 21.01 -11.49
C PRO A 321 -17.31 21.47 -10.04
N GLY A 322 -17.18 22.78 -9.82
CA GLY A 322 -17.40 23.43 -8.52
C GLY A 322 -18.86 23.48 -8.12
#